data_AF-A0A7W3PHH7-F1
#
_entry.id   AF-A0A7W3PHH7-F1
#
_cell.length_a   1.000
_cell.length_b   1.000
_cell.length_c   1.000
_cell.angle_alpha   90.00
_cell.angle_beta   90.00
_cell.angle_gamma   90.00
#
_symmetry.space_group_name_H-M   'P 1'
#
loop_
_entity.id
_entity.type
_entity.pdbx_description
1 polymer ?
#
loop_
_entity_poly.entity_id
_entity_poly.type
_entity_poly.pdbx_seq_one_letter_code
_entity_poly.pdbx_strand_id
1 'polypeptide(L)' 'MSTVSIETIRRNAQVSTRSVSGDLVQVSTPDRVLGHIRLESGSYVALKGANPHWGDEVGRYATQGMAVEALRQRKRSV' A
#
# COMPACT_ATOMS: atom_id res chain seq x y z
N MET A 1 12.35 -21.75 23.79
CA MET A 1 10.98 -21.54 23.29
C MET A 1 10.73 -20.05 23.25
N SER A 2 10.96 -19.41 22.10
CA SER A 2 10.89 -17.95 21.96
C SER A 2 9.47 -17.56 21.57
N THR A 3 8.68 -17.08 22.53
CA THR A 3 7.35 -16.53 22.27
C THR A 3 7.52 -15.18 21.59
N VAL A 4 7.40 -15.14 20.26
CA VAL A 4 7.32 -13.88 19.51
C VAL A 4 6.06 -13.16 19.96
N SER A 5 6.24 -12.06 20.69
CA SER A 5 5.16 -11.19 21.17
C SER A 5 4.40 -10.60 19.99
N ILE A 6 3.17 -11.06 19.80
CA ILE A 6 2.23 -10.67 18.75
C ILE A 6 1.87 -9.16 18.85
N GLU A 7 2.19 -8.50 19.97
CA GLU A 7 1.89 -7.08 20.22
C GLU A 7 2.76 -6.10 19.42
N THR A 8 4.01 -6.44 19.09
CA THR A 8 4.88 -5.55 18.28
C THR A 8 4.47 -5.56 16.80
N ILE A 9 3.85 -6.64 16.33
CA ILE A 9 3.43 -6.82 14.93
C ILE A 9 2.26 -5.88 14.56
N ARG A 10 1.43 -5.47 15.53
CA ARG A 10 0.22 -4.67 15.24
C ARG A 10 0.46 -3.17 15.03
N ARG A 11 1.54 -2.59 15.56
CA ARG A 11 1.78 -1.13 15.47
C ARG A 11 2.67 -0.72 14.31
N ASN A 12 3.58 -1.59 13.89
CA ASN A 12 4.41 -1.39 12.71
C ASN A 12 4.06 -2.45 11.67
N ALA A 13 2.90 -2.29 11.03
CA ALA A 13 2.72 -2.88 9.71
C ALA A 13 3.79 -2.23 8.81
N GLN A 14 4.97 -2.85 8.72
CA GLN A 14 6.03 -2.43 7.80
C GLN A 14 5.43 -2.52 6.41
N VAL A 15 5.23 -1.36 5.80
CA VAL A 15 4.74 -1.26 4.44
C VAL A 15 5.97 -1.24 3.55
N SER A 16 6.14 -2.30 2.77
CA SER A 16 7.18 -2.40 1.77
C SER A 16 6.62 -1.96 0.43
N THR A 17 7.27 -1.00 -0.20
CA THR A 17 7.00 -0.58 -1.58
C THR A 17 8.00 -1.26 -2.50
N ARG A 18 7.51 -2.03 -3.48
CA ARG A 18 8.32 -2.66 -4.52
C ARG A 18 7.93 -2.12 -5.88
N SER A 19 8.87 -1.52 -6.60
CA SER A 19 8.64 -1.14 -8.00
C SER A 19 8.51 -2.40 -8.86
N VAL A 20 7.34 -2.59 -9.47
CA VAL A 20 7.03 -3.70 -10.38
C VAL A 20 7.32 -3.31 -11.83
N SER A 21 7.12 -2.03 -12.16
CA SER A 21 7.45 -1.44 -13.47
C SER A 21 7.76 0.05 -13.29
N GLY A 22 8.26 0.72 -14.33
CA GLY A 22 8.64 2.15 -14.24
C GLY A 22 7.51 3.07 -13.78
N ASP A 23 6.27 2.66 -14.00
CA ASP A 23 5.05 3.38 -13.63
C ASP A 23 4.25 2.72 -12.50
N LEU A 24 4.66 1.53 -12.05
CA LEU A 24 3.86 0.70 -11.16
C LEU A 24 4.64 0.28 -9.91
N VAL A 25 4.16 0.68 -8.74
CA VAL A 25 4.72 0.35 -7.44
C VAL A 25 3.73 -0.49 -6.66
N GLN A 26 4.11 -1.70 -6.28
CA GLN A 26 3.31 -2.53 -5.39
C GLN A 26 3.57 -2.16 -3.93
N VAL A 27 2.50 -2.05 -3.16
CA VAL A 27 2.52 -1.77 -1.73
C VAL A 27 2.04 -3.01 -0.99
N SER A 28 2.94 -3.62 -0.22
CA SER A 28 2.67 -4.86 0.50
C SER A 28 3.18 -4.79 1.93
N THR A 29 2.42 -5.37 2.86
CA THR A 29 2.93 -5.72 4.18
C THR A 29 3.61 -7.10 4.11
N PRO A 30 4.40 -7.50 5.13
CA PRO A 30 4.99 -8.84 5.19
C PRO A 30 3.95 -9.98 5.14
N ASP A 31 2.69 -9.69 5.48
CA ASP A 31 1.59 -10.66 5.48
C ASP A 31 0.82 -10.69 4.15
N ARG A 32 0.69 -9.56 3.44
CA ARG A 32 -0.16 -9.46 2.24
C ARG A 32 0.09 -8.22 1.39
N VAL A 33 -0.32 -8.28 0.13
CA VAL A 33 -0.41 -7.10 -0.74
C VAL A 33 -1.57 -6.20 -0.27
N LEU A 34 -1.27 -4.92 -0.03
CA LEU A 34 -2.27 -3.90 0.32
C LEU A 34 -2.87 -3.27 -0.93
N GLY A 35 -2.03 -3.00 -1.93
CA GLY A 35 -2.41 -2.26 -3.12
C GLY A 35 -1.25 -2.05 -4.09
N HIS A 36 -1.52 -1.23 -5.09
CA HIS A 36 -0.58 -0.79 -6.11
C HIS A 36 -0.70 0.72 -6.27
N ILE A 37 0.37 1.37 -6.67
CA ILE A 37 0.42 2.78 -7.01
C ILE A 37 0.82 2.83 -8.47
N ARG A 38 0.04 3.53 -9.27
CA ARG A 38 0.29 3.72 -10.69
C ARG A 38 0.55 5.20 -10.98
N LEU A 39 1.47 5.54 -11.87
CA LEU A 39 1.82 6.92 -12.20
C LEU A 39 1.15 7.34 -13.51
N GLU A 40 -0.10 7.76 -13.44
CA GLU A 40 -0.83 8.17 -14.64
C GLU A 40 -0.74 9.69 -14.83
N SER A 41 -0.23 10.13 -15.98
CA SER A 41 -0.15 11.56 -16.37
C SER A 41 0.48 12.47 -15.29
N GLY A 42 1.52 11.99 -14.61
CA GLY A 42 2.21 12.74 -13.55
C GLY A 42 1.50 12.75 -12.20
N SER A 43 0.44 11.95 -12.03
CA SER A 43 -0.27 11.75 -10.76
C SER A 43 -0.13 10.32 -10.27
N TYR A 44 0.06 10.13 -8.97
CA TYR A 44 0.14 8.82 -8.33
C TYR A 44 -1.26 8.33 -7.93
N VAL A 45 -1.79 7.40 -8.70
CA VAL A 45 -3.06 6.73 -8.48
C VAL A 45 -2.86 5.58 -7.49
N ALA A 46 -3.46 5.67 -6.32
CA ALA A 46 -3.47 4.57 -5.35
C ALA A 46 -4.62 3.61 -5.66
N LEU A 47 -4.28 2.36 -5.93
CA LEU A 47 -5.20 1.26 -6.20
C LEU A 47 -5.15 0.28 -5.03
N LYS A 48 -6.29 0.00 -4.41
CA LYS A 48 -6.40 -0.96 -3.31
C LYS A 48 -6.81 -2.32 -3.82
N GLY A 49 -6.07 -3.35 -3.42
CA GLY A 49 -6.31 -4.72 -3.86
C GLY A 49 -5.04 -5.44 -4.27
N ALA A 50 -5.13 -6.75 -4.44
CA ALA A 50 -3.99 -7.57 -4.84
C ALA A 50 -3.66 -7.47 -6.33
N ASN A 51 -4.53 -6.87 -7.15
CA ASN A 51 -4.43 -6.89 -8.59
C ASN A 51 -4.55 -5.45 -9.15
N PRO A 52 -3.55 -4.94 -9.90
CA PRO A 52 -3.54 -3.56 -10.37
C PRO A 52 -4.60 -3.27 -11.44
N HIS A 53 -5.14 -4.29 -12.12
CA HIS A 53 -6.16 -4.10 -13.15
C HIS A 53 -7.58 -3.94 -12.57
N TRP A 54 -7.84 -4.50 -11.38
CA TRP A 54 -9.17 -4.61 -10.78
C TRP A 54 -9.18 -3.99 -9.36
N GLY A 55 -8.14 -3.24 -9.03
CA GLY A 55 -8.00 -2.56 -7.76
C GLY A 55 -8.96 -1.38 -7.67
N ASP A 56 -9.49 -1.16 -6.47
CA ASP A 56 -10.36 -0.03 -6.18
C ASP A 56 -9.51 1.25 -6.12
N GLU A 57 -9.83 2.27 -6.93
CA GLU A 57 -9.12 3.55 -6.89
C GLU A 57 -9.42 4.25 -5.56
N VAL A 58 -8.43 4.30 -4.68
CA VAL A 58 -8.53 5.01 -3.39
C VAL A 58 -8.49 6.52 -3.63
N GLY A 59 -7.69 6.94 -4.61
CA GLY A 59 -7.56 8.33 -5.00
C GLY A 59 -6.29 8.60 -5.79
N ARG A 60 -6.14 9.85 -6.22
CA ARG A 60 -4.99 10.35 -6.97
C ARG A 60 -4.23 11.37 -6.13
N TYR A 61 -2.92 11.24 -6.12
CA TYR A 61 -2.05 12.01 -5.26
C TYR A 61 -0.92 12.64 -6.05
N ALA A 62 -0.46 13.81 -5.61
CA ALA A 62 0.66 14.51 -6.25
C ALA A 62 2.02 13.80 -6.02
N THR A 63 2.13 12.97 -4.97
CA THR A 63 3.38 12.29 -4.63
C THR A 63 3.16 10.83 -4.25
N GLN A 64 4.17 9.99 -4.51
CA GLN A 64 4.14 8.57 -4.14
C GLN A 64 3.94 8.37 -2.63
N GLY A 65 4.55 9.20 -1.79
CA GLY A 65 4.43 9.12 -0.34
C GLY A 65 2.98 9.25 0.15
N MET A 66 2.21 10.17 -0.45
CA MET A 66 0.79 10.33 -0.12
C MET A 66 -0.05 9.13 -0.56
N ALA A 67 0.25 8.55 -1.73
CA ALA A 67 -0.42 7.33 -2.20
C ALA A 67 -0.11 6.13 -1.29
N VAL A 68 1.13 5.99 -0.81
CA VAL A 68 1.51 4.97 0.18
C VAL A 68 0.78 5.19 1.50
N GLU A 69 0.76 6.42 2.01
CA GLU A 69 0.07 6.76 3.26
C GLU A 69 -1.44 6.51 3.16
N ALA A 70 -2.06 6.79 2.01
CA ALA A 70 -3.47 6.48 1.78
C ALA A 70 -3.75 4.96 1.79
N LEU A 71 -2.87 4.15 1.21
CA LEU A 71 -2.97 2.68 1.27
C LEU A 71 -2.67 2.14 2.67
N ARG A 72 -1.80 2.82 3.42
CA ARG A 72 -1.43 2.48 4.80
C ARG A 72 -2.52 2.86 5.79
N GLN A 73 -3.19 3.99 5.59
CA GLN A 73 -4.36 4.42 6.35
C GLN A 73 -5.52 3.49 6.01
N ARG A 74 -5.48 2.30 6.62
CA ARG A 74 -6.58 1.35 6.67
C ARG A 74 -7.76 2.14 7.21
N LYS A 75 -8.74 2.46 6.34
CA LYS A 75 -9.98 3.14 6.69
C LYS A 75 -10.47 2.51 8.00
N ARG A 76 -10.21 3.18 9.12
CA ARG A 76 -10.82 2.85 10.40
C ARG A 76 -12.21 3.39 10.19
N SER A 77 -13.09 2.55 9.67
CA SER A 77 -14.52 2.81 9.70
C SER A 77 -14.84 3.13 11.15
N VAL A 78 -15.12 4.41 11.41
CA VAL A 78 -15.85 4.86 12.60
C VAL A 78 -17.29 4.38 12.46
#